data_AF-A0A1L8TVJ8-F1
#
_entry.id   AF-A0A1L8TVJ8-F1
#
_cell.length_a   1.000
_cell.length_b   1.000
_cell.length_c   1.000
_cell.angle_alpha   90.00
_cell.angle_beta   90.00
_cell.angle_gamma   90.00
#
_symmetry.space_group_name_H-M   'P 1'
#
loop_
_entity.id
_entity.type
_entity.pdbx_description
1 polymer ?
#
loop_
_entity_poly.entity_id
_entity_poly.type
_entity_poly.pdbx_seq_one_letter_code
_entity_poly.pdbx_strand_id
1 'polypeptide(L)'
;MKKMMLALLVVALGVGGYFSYKYYSETYQGVTAYARTPKETPERKQTVDGSGKKIEGYSSYKYTFEFVKENGERQEMTYELSGEDIQPYAPNTLVKAEISQKRIISGPNEVAEKDVPADVLKKLNAQN
;
A
#
# COMPACT_ATOMS: atom_id res chain seq x y z
N MET A 1 13.86 -44.13 15.63
CA MET A 1 13.07 -43.67 14.47
C MET A 1 11.87 -42.80 14.86
N LYS A 2 10.89 -43.27 15.66
CA LYS A 2 9.72 -42.46 16.07
C LYS A 2 10.07 -41.10 16.73
N LYS A 3 11.08 -41.05 17.61
CA LYS A 3 11.55 -39.80 18.25
C LYS A 3 12.20 -38.82 17.26
N MET A 4 12.92 -39.32 16.26
CA MET A 4 13.48 -38.50 15.17
C MET A 4 12.38 -37.97 14.25
N MET A 5 11.38 -38.80 13.93
CA MET A 5 10.23 -38.38 13.12
C MET A 5 9.41 -37.29 13.83
N LEU A 6 9.23 -37.42 15.14
CA LEU A 6 8.57 -36.40 15.96
C LEU A 6 9.39 -35.10 16.01
N ALA A 7 10.71 -35.18 16.18
CA ALA A 7 11.58 -34.01 16.16
C ALA A 7 11.54 -33.28 14.81
N LEU A 8 11.57 -34.02 13.70
CA LEU A 8 11.43 -33.45 12.34
C LEU A 8 10.06 -32.80 12.14
N LEU A 9 8.99 -33.39 12.65
CA LEU A 9 7.64 -32.82 12.58
C LEU A 9 7.53 -31.51 13.38
N VAL A 10 8.13 -31.44 14.58
CA VAL A 10 8.17 -30.20 15.38
C VAL A 10 8.97 -29.10 14.68
N VAL A 11 10.11 -29.44 14.07
CA VAL A 11 10.90 -28.47 13.29
C VAL A 11 10.11 -27.99 12.07
N ALA A 12 9.46 -28.88 11.33
CA ALA A 12 8.63 -28.53 10.18
C ALA A 12 7.47 -27.61 10.57
N LEU A 13 6.80 -27.88 11.70
CA LEU A 13 5.74 -27.03 12.23
C LEU A 13 6.26 -25.66 12.70
N GLY A 14 7.43 -25.61 13.34
CA GLY A 14 8.05 -24.35 13.75
C GLY A 14 8.42 -23.47 12.56
N VAL A 15 9.01 -24.07 11.51
CA VAL A 15 9.34 -23.38 10.26
C VAL A 15 8.07 -22.92 9.54
N GLY A 16 7.08 -23.81 9.38
CA GLY A 16 5.80 -23.47 8.76
C GLY A 16 5.09 -22.34 9.49
N GLY A 17 4.99 -22.44 10.82
CA GLY A 17 4.40 -21.40 11.67
C GLY A 17 5.10 -20.06 11.55
N TYR A 18 6.44 -20.03 11.54
CA TYR A 18 7.22 -18.80 11.36
C TYR A 18 6.96 -18.15 10.00
N PHE A 19 6.99 -18.92 8.91
CA PHE A 19 6.72 -18.38 7.56
C PHE A 19 5.28 -17.91 7.41
N SER A 20 4.30 -18.63 7.96
CA SER A 20 2.90 -18.20 7.97
C SER A 20 2.70 -16.90 8.76
N TYR A 21 3.29 -16.81 9.96
CA TYR A 21 3.23 -15.59 10.78
C TYR A 21 3.91 -14.41 10.08
N LYS A 22 5.13 -14.61 9.56
CA LYS A 22 5.86 -13.59 8.83
C LYS A 22 5.05 -13.09 7.63
N TYR A 23 4.53 -13.99 6.80
CA TYR A 23 3.68 -13.59 5.67
C TYR A 23 2.46 -12.79 6.11
N TYR A 24 1.79 -13.22 7.19
CA TYR A 24 0.64 -12.52 7.73
C TYR A 24 1.00 -11.11 8.20
N SER A 25 2.07 -10.98 8.99
CA SER A 25 2.60 -9.70 9.47
C SER A 25 2.93 -8.77 8.30
N GLU A 26 3.74 -9.21 7.34
CA GLU A 26 4.15 -8.39 6.20
C GLU A 26 2.97 -7.97 5.29
N THR A 27 1.92 -8.78 5.23
CA THR A 27 0.80 -8.56 4.29
C THR A 27 -0.33 -7.75 4.93
N TYR A 28 -0.61 -7.96 6.22
CA TYR A 28 -1.83 -7.48 6.87
C TYR A 28 -1.59 -6.59 8.09
N GLN A 29 -0.36 -6.49 8.64
CA GLN A 29 -0.09 -5.50 9.69
C GLN A 29 0.10 -4.14 9.04
N GLY A 30 -0.96 -3.33 9.13
CA GLY A 30 -0.99 -1.96 8.65
C GLY A 30 -0.30 -1.00 9.58
N VAL A 31 0.40 -0.04 8.99
CA VAL A 31 0.90 1.16 9.66
C VAL A 31 0.42 2.38 8.92
N THR A 32 0.21 3.47 9.66
CA THR A 32 -0.17 4.74 9.06
C THR A 32 1.00 5.32 8.28
N ALA A 33 0.72 5.76 7.04
CA ALA A 33 1.68 6.44 6.20
C ALA A 33 1.02 7.54 5.37
N TYR A 34 1.85 8.50 4.95
CA TYR A 34 1.42 9.70 4.23
C TYR A 34 2.22 9.86 2.95
N ALA A 35 1.61 10.34 1.89
CA ALA A 35 2.30 10.65 0.64
C ALA A 35 1.77 11.96 0.06
N ARG A 36 2.49 12.51 -0.92
CA ARG A 36 1.98 13.57 -1.77
C ARG A 36 1.60 13.00 -3.12
N THR A 37 0.47 13.43 -3.67
CA THR A 37 0.03 13.04 -5.02
C THR A 37 0.97 13.68 -6.06
N PRO A 38 1.09 13.09 -7.26
CA PRO A 38 1.95 13.61 -8.30
C PRO A 38 1.57 15.04 -8.72
N LYS A 39 2.52 15.75 -9.33
CA LYS A 39 2.34 17.11 -9.87
C LYS A 39 1.29 17.17 -10.98
N GLU A 40 1.11 16.08 -11.70
CA GLU A 40 0.13 15.93 -12.77
C GLU A 40 -0.77 14.74 -12.48
N THR A 41 -2.06 14.88 -12.82
CA THR A 41 -3.01 13.78 -12.73
C THR A 41 -2.62 12.69 -13.73
N PRO A 42 -2.48 11.41 -13.31
CA PRO A 42 -2.24 10.32 -14.24
C PRO A 42 -3.30 10.22 -15.32
N GLU A 43 -2.95 9.64 -16.46
CA GLU A 43 -3.90 9.40 -17.53
C GLU A 43 -5.01 8.43 -17.08
N ARG A 44 -6.27 8.76 -17.42
CA ARG A 44 -7.42 7.86 -17.23
C ARG A 44 -7.33 6.72 -18.25
N LYS A 45 -7.34 5.47 -17.77
CA LYS A 45 -7.27 4.27 -18.62
C LYS A 45 -8.50 3.40 -18.46
N GLN A 46 -8.83 2.65 -19.50
CA GLN A 46 -9.87 1.63 -19.45
C GLN A 46 -9.43 0.50 -18.51
N THR A 47 -10.24 0.16 -17.50
CA THR A 47 -9.92 -0.96 -16.60
C THR A 47 -10.17 -2.29 -17.30
N VAL A 48 -9.29 -3.25 -17.01
CA VAL A 48 -9.37 -4.64 -17.47
C VAL A 48 -9.33 -5.59 -16.29
N ASP A 49 -9.96 -6.75 -16.42
CA ASP A 49 -9.88 -7.83 -15.43
C ASP A 49 -8.56 -8.61 -15.56
N GLY A 50 -8.39 -9.64 -14.72
CA GLY A 50 -7.19 -10.49 -14.73
C GLY A 50 -6.96 -11.29 -16.01
N SER A 51 -7.95 -11.36 -16.91
CA SER A 51 -7.83 -11.96 -18.25
C SER A 51 -7.50 -10.94 -19.35
N GLY A 52 -7.47 -9.64 -19.00
CA GLY A 52 -7.30 -8.55 -19.94
C GLY A 52 -8.61 -8.09 -20.61
N LYS A 53 -9.77 -8.63 -20.19
CA LYS A 53 -11.07 -8.21 -20.72
C LYS A 53 -11.47 -6.87 -20.09
N LYS A 54 -11.96 -5.95 -20.92
CA LYS A 54 -12.49 -4.66 -20.44
C LYS A 54 -13.66 -4.87 -19.48
N ILE A 55 -13.63 -4.13 -18.37
CA ILE A 55 -14.76 -4.01 -17.46
C ILE A 55 -15.58 -2.81 -17.92
N GLU A 56 -16.79 -3.05 -18.42
CA GLU A 56 -17.66 -1.99 -18.95
C GLU A 56 -17.99 -0.95 -17.87
N GLY A 57 -18.02 0.33 -18.25
CA GLY A 57 -18.21 1.44 -17.32
C GLY A 57 -16.98 1.81 -16.50
N TYR A 58 -16.06 0.87 -16.26
CA TYR A 58 -14.91 1.10 -15.36
C TYR A 58 -13.72 1.76 -16.06
N SER A 59 -13.10 2.66 -15.31
CA SER A 59 -11.84 3.29 -15.66
C SER A 59 -10.91 3.30 -14.46
N SER A 60 -9.62 3.56 -14.69
CA SER A 60 -8.65 3.66 -13.61
C SER A 60 -7.56 4.71 -13.82
N TYR A 61 -7.02 5.16 -12.70
CA TYR A 61 -5.80 5.97 -12.60
C TYR A 61 -4.75 5.16 -11.84
N LYS A 62 -3.53 5.07 -12.40
CA LYS A 62 -2.40 4.41 -11.76
C LYS A 62 -1.47 5.43 -11.13
N TYR A 63 -1.27 5.31 -9.83
CA TYR A 63 -0.38 6.15 -9.04
C TYR A 63 0.81 5.33 -8.56
N THR A 64 1.96 6.00 -8.47
CA THR A 64 3.11 5.54 -7.69
C THR A 64 3.30 6.55 -6.57
N PHE A 65 3.13 6.09 -5.33
CA PHE A 65 3.28 6.91 -4.14
C PHE A 65 4.58 6.57 -3.43
N GLU A 66 5.35 7.59 -3.06
CA GLU A 66 6.43 7.44 -2.08
C GLU A 66 5.89 7.78 -0.68
N PHE A 67 5.40 6.77 0.02
CA PHE A 67 4.86 6.95 1.37
C PHE A 67 5.96 7.19 2.39
N VAL A 68 5.71 8.11 3.32
CA VAL A 68 6.48 8.34 4.54
C VAL A 68 5.64 7.87 5.73
N LYS A 69 6.14 6.87 6.44
CA LYS A 69 5.53 6.34 7.67
C LYS A 69 5.75 7.29 8.84
N GLU A 70 5.01 7.10 9.94
CA GLU A 70 5.17 7.93 11.14
C GLU A 70 6.57 7.84 11.78
N ASN A 71 7.24 6.68 11.67
CA ASN A 71 8.63 6.52 12.07
C ASN A 71 9.63 7.20 11.09
N GLY A 72 9.12 7.76 9.99
CA GLY A 72 9.88 8.48 9.00
C GLY A 72 10.58 7.63 7.95
N GLU A 73 10.37 6.31 7.93
CA GLU A 73 10.78 5.44 6.83
C GLU A 73 9.98 5.74 5.56
N ARG A 74 10.61 5.47 4.41
CA ARG A 74 10.01 5.65 3.08
C ARG A 74 9.64 4.30 2.47
N GLN A 75 8.53 4.25 1.76
CA GLN A 75 8.08 3.07 1.05
C GLN A 75 7.36 3.45 -0.24
N GLU A 76 7.91 3.06 -1.38
CA GLU A 76 7.25 3.21 -2.67
C GLU A 76 6.18 2.14 -2.85
N MET A 77 4.98 2.55 -3.27
CA MET A 77 3.88 1.63 -3.57
C MET A 77 3.07 2.12 -4.77
N THR A 78 2.63 1.17 -5.58
CA THR A 78 1.67 1.44 -6.65
C THR A 78 0.24 1.28 -6.16
N TYR A 79 -0.65 2.15 -6.65
CA TYR A 79 -2.06 2.14 -6.33
C TYR A 79 -2.88 2.35 -7.61
N GLU A 80 -3.94 1.57 -7.77
CA GLU A 80 -4.89 1.74 -8.86
C GLU A 80 -6.22 2.20 -8.28
N LEU A 81 -6.60 3.45 -8.56
CA LEU A 81 -7.93 3.96 -8.28
C LEU A 81 -8.82 3.54 -9.45
N SER A 82 -9.72 2.58 -9.26
CA SER A 82 -10.59 2.06 -10.32
C SER A 82 -12.07 2.09 -9.92
N GLY A 83 -12.94 2.30 -10.91
CA GLY A 83 -14.39 2.36 -10.73
C GLY A 83 -15.10 3.05 -11.91
N GLU A 84 -16.42 3.13 -11.84
CA GLU A 84 -17.26 3.75 -12.89
C GLU A 84 -17.12 5.29 -12.88
N ASP A 85 -17.46 5.91 -11.75
CA ASP A 85 -17.44 7.37 -11.55
C ASP A 85 -16.33 7.82 -10.59
N ILE A 86 -15.10 7.43 -10.90
CA ILE A 86 -13.95 7.79 -10.08
C ILE A 86 -13.47 9.23 -10.34
N GLN A 87 -13.17 9.93 -9.25
CA GLN A 87 -12.49 11.22 -9.29
C GLN A 87 -11.01 11.01 -8.97
N PRO A 88 -10.07 11.47 -9.82
CA PRO A 88 -8.65 11.40 -9.49
C PRO A 88 -8.33 12.29 -8.29
N TYR A 89 -7.27 11.97 -7.57
CA TYR A 89 -6.76 12.86 -6.52
C TYR A 89 -6.32 14.19 -7.14
N ALA A 90 -6.54 15.27 -6.40
CA ALA A 90 -6.03 16.57 -6.82
C ALA A 90 -4.48 16.54 -6.85
N PRO A 91 -3.83 17.20 -7.82
CA PRO A 91 -2.37 17.22 -7.88
C PRO A 91 -1.73 17.90 -6.67
N ASN A 92 -0.54 17.43 -6.28
CA ASN A 92 0.23 17.96 -5.15
C ASN A 92 -0.53 18.02 -3.81
N THR A 93 -1.53 17.18 -3.57
CA THR A 93 -2.24 17.09 -2.29
C THR A 93 -1.66 16.00 -1.40
N LEU A 94 -1.93 16.09 -0.10
CA LEU A 94 -1.51 15.08 0.86
C LEU A 94 -2.56 13.99 0.96
N VAL A 95 -2.09 12.75 0.98
CA VAL A 95 -2.93 11.58 1.20
C VAL A 95 -2.43 10.78 2.39
N LYS A 96 -3.36 10.16 3.11
CA LYS A 96 -3.09 9.19 4.19
C LYS A 96 -3.57 7.82 3.76
N ALA A 97 -2.77 6.81 4.06
CA ALA A 97 -3.11 5.43 3.85
C ALA A 97 -2.69 4.59 5.07
N GLU A 98 -3.34 3.44 5.21
CA GLU A 98 -2.82 2.35 6.01
C GLU A 98 -2.12 1.37 5.09
N ILE A 99 -0.81 1.18 5.28
CA ILE A 99 0.02 0.33 4.43
C ILE A 99 0.69 -0.78 5.23
N SER A 100 0.73 -1.98 4.68
CA SER A 100 1.65 -3.03 5.11
C SER A 100 2.92 -2.99 4.26
N GLN A 101 3.82 -3.96 4.45
CA GLN A 101 4.99 -4.07 3.59
C GLN A 101 4.62 -4.36 2.12
N LYS A 102 3.47 -5.02 1.88
CA LYS A 102 3.09 -5.50 0.55
C LYS A 102 1.87 -4.83 -0.04
N ARG A 103 1.03 -4.17 0.76
CA ARG A 103 -0.28 -3.68 0.32
C ARG A 103 -0.63 -2.34 0.93
N ILE A 104 -1.38 -1.55 0.17
CA ILE A 104 -2.21 -0.49 0.75
C ILE A 104 -3.46 -1.20 1.26
N ILE A 105 -3.64 -1.23 2.58
CA ILE A 105 -4.75 -1.91 3.26
C ILE A 105 -6.02 -1.05 3.20
N SER A 106 -5.85 0.26 3.42
CA SER A 106 -6.95 1.23 3.41
C SER A 106 -6.51 2.58 2.85
N GLY A 107 -7.42 3.25 2.15
CA GLY A 107 -7.14 4.46 1.37
C GLY A 107 -6.42 4.17 0.05
N PRO A 108 -5.62 5.12 -0.46
CA PRO A 108 -5.29 6.44 0.11
C PRO A 108 -6.50 7.39 0.15
N ASN A 109 -6.52 8.34 1.09
CA ASN A 109 -7.54 9.39 1.16
C ASN A 109 -6.87 10.74 1.36
N GLU A 110 -7.40 11.81 0.74
CA GLU A 110 -6.88 13.16 0.92
C GLU A 110 -6.99 13.63 2.38
N VAL A 111 -5.96 14.33 2.87
CA VAL A 111 -5.92 14.88 4.24
C VAL A 111 -5.38 16.31 4.25
N ALA A 112 -5.73 17.06 5.29
CA ALA A 112 -5.18 18.39 5.51
C ALA A 112 -3.77 18.33 6.12
N GLU A 113 -2.94 19.35 5.86
CA GLU A 113 -1.57 19.46 6.41
C GLU A 113 -1.54 19.35 7.94
N LYS A 114 -2.53 19.94 8.63
CA LYS A 114 -2.65 19.87 10.11
C LYS A 114 -2.81 18.45 10.67
N ASP A 115 -3.26 17.52 9.83
CA ASP A 115 -3.50 16.12 10.22
C ASP A 115 -2.28 15.23 9.90
N VAL A 116 -1.21 15.82 9.37
CA VAL A 116 0.07 15.15 9.10
C VAL A 116 1.08 15.52 10.19
N PRO A 117 1.76 14.54 10.82
CA PRO A 117 2.81 14.84 11.79
C PRO A 117 3.90 15.75 11.21
N ALA A 118 4.36 16.74 11.97
CA ALA A 118 5.25 17.79 11.48
C ALA A 118 6.56 17.25 10.85
N ASP A 119 7.15 16.22 11.45
CA ASP A 119 8.36 15.57 10.93
C ASP A 119 8.12 14.84 9.61
N VAL A 120 6.93 14.24 9.44
CA VAL A 120 6.51 13.60 8.19
C VAL A 120 6.26 14.66 7.13
N LEU A 121 5.52 15.72 7.47
CA LEU A 121 5.23 16.81 6.55
C LEU A 121 6.51 17.48 6.03
N LYS A 122 7.50 17.69 6.91
CA LYS A 122 8.82 18.20 6.52
C LYS A 122 9.52 17.29 5.52
N LYS A 123 9.47 15.96 5.71
CA LYS A 123 10.05 14.98 4.79
C LYS A 123 9.34 14.94 3.43
N LEU A 124 8.01 15.07 3.43
CA LEU A 124 7.20 15.12 2.21
C LEU A 124 7.47 16.40 1.41
N ASN A 125 7.60 17.55 2.09
CA ASN A 125 7.88 18.82 1.42
C ASN A 125 9.29 18.90 0.82
N ALA A 126 10.23 18.11 1.33
CA ALA A 126 11.58 18.00 0.77
C ALA A 126 11.65 17.20 -0.55
N GLN A 127 10.54 16.58 -0.99
CA GLN A 127 10.45 15.86 -2.27
C GLN A 127 9.95 16.74 -3.44
N ASN A 128 9.48 17.95 -3.16
CA ASN A 128 8.81 18.82 -4.13
C ASN A 128 9.76 19.71 -4.94
#